data_AF-A0A7S2CLA5-F1
#
_entry.id   AF-A0A7S2CLA5-F1
#
_cell.length_a   1.000
_cell.length_b   1.000
_cell.length_c   1.000
_cell.angle_alpha   90.00
_cell.angle_beta   90.00
_cell.angle_gamma   90.00
#
_symmetry.space_group_name_H-M   'P 1'
#
loop_
_entity.id
_entity.type
_entity.pdbx_description
1 polymer ?
#
loop_
_entity_poly.entity_id
_entity_poly.type
_entity_poly.pdbx_seq_one_letter_code
_entity_poly.pdbx_strand_id
1 'polypeptide(L)'
;ANNFDLFSNSPVWWALYNHNPCGSPTGSTDNLQSWNYANHALYMASVAAYFKDELDLTFDYVEAFNEPIADWWTASNGQEGCHFDHDTQSTVLPMLRDALNGLGLSDTKIASSDESLYTMARDTLQALTDEAKAVID
;
A
#
# COMPACT_ATOMS: atom_id res chain seq x y z
N ALA A 1 -12.84 -11.04 17.20
CA ALA A 1 -11.68 -11.41 16.36
C ALA A 1 -10.46 -10.76 16.99
N ASN A 2 -9.33 -11.45 17.06
CA ASN A 2 -8.11 -10.94 17.68
C ASN A 2 -7.00 -10.71 16.65
N ASN A 3 -7.33 -10.85 15.36
CA ASN A 3 -6.41 -10.56 14.28
C ASN A 3 -6.94 -9.35 13.52
N PHE A 4 -6.06 -8.39 13.25
CA PHE A 4 -6.41 -7.14 12.58
C PHE A 4 -5.48 -6.88 11.41
N ASP A 5 -6.08 -6.39 10.32
CA ASP A 5 -5.38 -6.00 9.11
C ASP A 5 -5.65 -4.52 8.82
N LEU A 6 -4.59 -3.76 8.54
CA LEU A 6 -4.67 -2.37 8.13
C LEU A 6 -4.33 -2.26 6.65
N PHE A 7 -5.33 -1.94 5.84
CA PHE A 7 -5.16 -1.76 4.40
C PHE A 7 -5.62 -0.38 3.94
N SER A 8 -5.17 0.02 2.75
CA SER A 8 -5.49 1.31 2.15
C SER A 8 -5.90 1.15 0.69
N ASN A 9 -7.14 1.55 0.37
CA ASN A 9 -7.62 1.62 -1.02
C ASN A 9 -6.87 2.68 -1.84
N SER A 10 -6.51 3.81 -1.22
CA SER A 10 -5.82 4.90 -1.91
C SER A 10 -4.96 5.70 -0.94
N PRO A 11 -3.79 6.22 -1.36
CA PRO A 11 -3.05 7.19 -0.58
C PRO A 11 -3.89 8.42 -0.24
N VAL A 12 -3.47 9.15 0.80
CA VAL A 12 -4.06 10.44 1.18
C VAL A 12 -4.14 11.39 -0.03
N TRP A 13 -5.33 11.96 -0.27
CA TRP A 13 -5.67 12.65 -1.52
C TRP A 13 -4.65 13.71 -1.95
N TRP A 14 -4.07 14.46 -1.02
CA TRP A 14 -3.09 15.53 -1.33
C TRP A 14 -1.73 15.00 -1.80
N ALA A 15 -1.46 13.71 -1.62
CA ALA A 15 -0.27 13.05 -2.14
C ALA A 15 -0.45 12.53 -3.58
N LEU A 16 -1.66 12.66 -4.16
CA LEU A 16 -1.97 12.15 -5.49
C LEU A 16 -1.77 13.21 -6.58
N TYR A 17 -1.37 12.81 -7.78
CA TYR A 17 -1.12 13.72 -8.90
C TYR A 17 -2.35 14.56 -9.26
N ASN A 18 -3.55 13.99 -9.12
CA ASN A 18 -4.81 14.65 -9.47
C ASN A 18 -5.64 15.06 -8.24
N HIS A 19 -5.11 14.92 -7.02
CA HIS A 19 -5.82 15.17 -5.77
C HIS A 19 -7.15 14.39 -5.60
N ASN A 20 -7.30 13.25 -6.28
CA ASN A 20 -8.51 12.44 -6.28
C ASN A 20 -8.21 10.99 -5.87
N PRO A 21 -8.74 10.52 -4.73
CA PRO A 21 -8.46 9.17 -4.23
C PRO A 21 -9.17 8.06 -5.02
N CYS A 22 -10.04 8.37 -5.98
CA CYS A 22 -10.68 7.35 -6.83
C CYS A 22 -9.73 6.74 -7.88
N GLY A 23 -8.58 7.39 -8.11
CA GLY A 23 -7.52 6.92 -8.99
C GLY A 23 -7.26 7.86 -10.17
N SER A 24 -6.43 7.41 -11.12
CA SER A 24 -5.93 8.28 -12.20
C SER A 24 -7.00 8.54 -13.27
N PRO A 25 -6.82 9.51 -14.18
CA PRO A 25 -7.77 9.74 -15.26
C PRO A 25 -8.04 8.51 -16.14
N THR A 26 -7.05 7.62 -16.31
CA THR A 26 -7.18 6.39 -17.12
C THR A 26 -7.36 5.13 -16.30
N GLY A 27 -7.05 5.17 -15.00
CA GLY A 27 -7.05 4.03 -14.09
C GLY A 27 -5.88 3.06 -14.24
N SER A 28 -5.05 3.23 -15.27
CA SER A 28 -3.94 2.33 -15.62
C SER A 28 -2.56 2.98 -15.42
N THR A 29 -2.48 4.00 -14.58
CA THR A 29 -1.23 4.73 -14.30
C THR A 29 -1.19 5.08 -12.84
N ASP A 30 0.00 5.06 -12.26
CA ASP A 30 0.22 5.53 -10.91
C ASP A 30 -0.42 6.90 -10.67
N ASN A 31 -1.13 6.99 -9.56
CA ASN A 31 -1.72 8.25 -9.11
C ASN A 31 -0.99 8.83 -7.89
N LEU A 32 -0.15 8.05 -7.21
CA LEU A 32 0.71 8.55 -6.13
C LEU A 32 1.87 9.38 -6.70
N GLN A 33 2.07 10.58 -6.19
CA GLN A 33 3.23 11.40 -6.55
C GLN A 33 4.52 10.71 -6.15
N SER A 34 5.51 10.63 -7.05
CA SER A 34 6.74 9.87 -6.81
C SER A 34 7.56 10.38 -5.61
N TRP A 35 7.46 11.66 -5.29
CA TRP A 35 8.10 12.24 -4.10
C TRP A 35 7.36 11.95 -2.78
N ASN A 36 6.21 11.27 -2.82
CA ASN A 36 5.40 10.91 -1.66
C ASN A 36 5.40 9.41 -1.32
N TYR A 37 6.21 8.57 -1.99
CA TYR A 37 6.27 7.13 -1.70
C TYR A 37 6.63 6.84 -0.25
N ALA A 38 7.70 7.49 0.26
CA ALA A 38 8.09 7.36 1.66
C ALA A 38 7.04 7.94 2.63
N ASN A 39 6.33 8.99 2.23
CA ASN A 39 5.25 9.59 3.04
C ASN A 39 4.04 8.67 3.13
N HIS A 40 3.68 7.95 2.06
CA HIS A 40 2.62 6.93 2.06
C HIS A 40 2.98 5.76 2.98
N ALA A 41 4.19 5.24 2.86
CA ALA A 41 4.71 4.21 3.76
C ALA A 41 4.69 4.64 5.23
N LEU A 42 5.18 5.86 5.53
CA LEU A 42 5.17 6.42 6.87
C LEU A 42 3.75 6.64 7.39
N TYR A 43 2.81 7.07 6.54
CA TYR A 43 1.42 7.23 6.91
C TYR A 43 0.80 5.91 7.39
N MET A 44 0.95 4.83 6.63
CA MET A 44 0.45 3.50 7.01
C MET A 44 1.04 3.03 8.36
N ALA A 45 2.35 3.14 8.52
CA ALA A 45 3.04 2.77 9.75
C ALA A 45 2.61 3.65 10.95
N SER A 46 2.38 4.95 10.72
CA SER A 46 1.95 5.90 11.76
C SER A 46 0.54 5.62 12.25
N VAL A 47 -0.38 5.24 11.35
CA VAL A 47 -1.73 4.79 11.74
C VAL A 47 -1.63 3.53 12.59
N ALA A 48 -0.86 2.52 12.16
CA ALA A 48 -0.66 1.31 12.95
C ALA A 48 -0.08 1.61 14.35
N ALA A 49 0.92 2.50 14.44
CA ALA A 49 1.52 2.91 15.71
C ALA A 49 0.50 3.62 16.61
N TYR A 50 -0.30 4.54 16.07
CA TYR A 50 -1.34 5.23 16.82
C TYR A 50 -2.35 4.26 17.46
N PHE A 51 -2.84 3.28 16.70
CA PHE A 51 -3.76 2.29 17.24
C PHE A 51 -3.14 1.43 18.34
N LYS A 52 -1.86 1.06 18.18
CA LYS A 52 -1.14 0.30 19.22
C LYS A 52 -0.96 1.12 20.49
N ASP A 53 -0.44 2.35 20.36
CA ASP A 53 0.01 3.14 21.50
C ASP A 53 -1.14 3.82 22.25
N GLU A 54 -2.18 4.26 21.53
CA GLU A 54 -3.28 5.03 22.12
C GLU A 54 -4.53 4.20 22.38
N LEU A 55 -4.72 3.09 21.65
CA LEU A 55 -5.94 2.29 21.69
C LEU A 55 -5.72 0.82 22.10
N ASP A 56 -4.48 0.42 22.41
CA ASP A 56 -4.12 -0.97 22.77
C ASP A 56 -4.57 -1.99 21.70
N LEU A 57 -4.58 -1.57 20.42
CA LEU A 57 -4.94 -2.40 19.26
C LEU A 57 -3.71 -2.57 18.36
N THR A 58 -3.22 -3.80 18.27
CA THR A 58 -2.11 -4.14 17.38
C THR A 58 -2.64 -4.76 16.09
N PHE A 59 -2.17 -4.26 14.94
CA PHE A 59 -2.37 -4.90 13.65
C PHE A 59 -1.33 -6.00 13.44
N ASP A 60 -1.78 -7.16 12.96
CA ASP A 60 -0.91 -8.26 12.56
C ASP A 60 -0.27 -7.98 11.20
N TYR A 61 -1.04 -7.39 10.29
CA TYR A 61 -0.65 -7.09 8.91
C TYR A 61 -0.93 -5.63 8.56
N VAL A 62 -0.08 -5.07 7.70
CA VAL A 62 -0.27 -3.78 7.05
C VAL A 62 -0.08 -3.95 5.55
N GLU A 63 -1.05 -3.47 4.78
CA GLU A 63 -1.07 -3.52 3.32
C GLU A 63 -1.03 -2.10 2.73
N ALA A 64 0.04 -1.77 2.00
CA ALA A 64 0.20 -0.45 1.39
C ALA A 64 -0.72 -0.20 0.19
N PHE A 65 -1.31 -1.26 -0.36
CA PHE A 65 -2.07 -1.24 -1.61
C PHE A 65 -3.29 -2.14 -1.49
N ASN A 66 -4.28 -1.91 -2.36
CA ASN A 66 -5.43 -2.77 -2.56
C ASN A 66 -5.70 -2.81 -4.07
N GLU A 67 -5.68 -4.00 -4.66
CA GLU A 67 -5.80 -4.23 -6.12
C GLU A 67 -4.88 -3.33 -6.97
N PRO A 68 -3.56 -3.26 -6.71
CA PRO A 68 -2.70 -2.22 -7.27
C PRO A 68 -2.49 -2.31 -8.78
N ILE A 69 -2.40 -3.50 -9.39
CA ILE A 69 -2.13 -3.57 -10.84
C ILE A 69 -3.40 -3.36 -11.70
N ALA A 70 -4.56 -3.29 -11.05
CA ALA A 70 -5.85 -3.09 -11.70
C ALA A 70 -5.87 -1.81 -12.55
N ASP A 71 -6.52 -1.87 -13.71
CA ASP A 71 -6.70 -0.74 -14.62
C ASP A 71 -8.08 -0.05 -14.48
N TRP A 72 -8.89 -0.44 -13.48
CA TRP A 72 -10.24 0.07 -13.26
C TRP A 72 -10.35 1.24 -12.27
N TRP A 73 -9.25 1.61 -11.60
CA TRP A 73 -9.22 2.73 -10.64
C TRP A 73 -9.22 4.10 -11.32
N THR A 74 -10.33 4.42 -11.99
CA THR A 74 -10.48 5.70 -12.69
C THR A 74 -10.94 6.81 -11.76
N ALA A 75 -10.59 8.05 -12.08
CA ALA A 75 -11.02 9.25 -11.35
C ALA A 75 -12.56 9.39 -11.21
N SER A 76 -13.34 8.65 -12.01
CA SER A 76 -14.81 8.60 -11.96
C SER A 76 -15.38 7.28 -11.43
N ASN A 77 -14.57 6.34 -10.91
CA ASN A 77 -15.07 5.02 -10.49
C ASN A 77 -15.99 5.09 -9.25
N GLY A 78 -15.88 6.14 -8.43
CA GLY A 78 -16.78 6.40 -7.29
C GLY A 78 -16.41 5.66 -6.00
N GLN A 79 -15.39 4.81 -6.03
CA GLN A 79 -14.72 4.22 -4.87
C GLN A 79 -13.26 4.69 -4.81
N GLU A 80 -12.69 4.80 -3.61
CA GLU A 80 -11.24 4.97 -3.46
C GLU A 80 -10.48 3.79 -4.10
N GLY A 81 -9.36 4.10 -4.76
CA GLY A 81 -8.52 3.17 -5.49
C GLY A 81 -7.28 3.87 -6.06
N CYS A 82 -6.18 3.15 -6.22
CA CYS A 82 -4.97 3.68 -6.86
C CYS A 82 -4.23 2.56 -7.59
N HIS A 83 -3.99 2.76 -8.89
CA HIS A 83 -3.06 1.91 -9.62
C HIS A 83 -1.64 2.11 -9.09
N PHE A 84 -0.89 1.02 -9.00
CA PHE A 84 0.54 0.99 -8.73
C PHE A 84 1.21 0.00 -9.67
N ASP A 85 2.05 0.51 -10.56
CA ASP A 85 2.96 -0.26 -11.38
C ASP A 85 3.84 -1.16 -10.49
N HIS A 86 4.27 -2.32 -11.01
CA HIS A 86 5.14 -3.25 -10.27
C HIS A 86 6.43 -2.59 -9.75
N ASP A 87 6.99 -1.64 -10.50
CA ASP A 87 8.20 -0.90 -10.10
C ASP A 87 7.93 0.01 -8.89
N THR A 88 6.74 0.62 -8.84
CA THR A 88 6.33 1.45 -7.71
C THR A 88 6.02 0.60 -6.49
N GLN A 89 5.33 -0.54 -6.65
CA GLN A 89 5.15 -1.50 -5.56
C GLN A 89 6.50 -1.95 -4.99
N SER A 90 7.46 -2.28 -5.86
CA SER A 90 8.82 -2.67 -5.48
C SER A 90 9.59 -1.59 -4.73
N THR A 91 9.26 -0.31 -4.96
CA THR A 91 9.88 0.83 -4.28
C THR A 91 9.24 1.10 -2.92
N VAL A 92 7.91 0.99 -2.83
CA VAL A 92 7.15 1.34 -1.61
C VAL A 92 7.27 0.26 -0.53
N LEU A 93 7.34 -1.02 -0.90
CA LEU A 93 7.38 -2.13 0.07
C LEU A 93 8.57 -2.05 1.05
N PRO A 94 9.84 -1.87 0.61
CA PRO A 94 10.95 -1.65 1.52
C PRO A 94 10.79 -0.40 2.38
N MET A 95 10.22 0.68 1.83
CA MET A 95 9.94 1.91 2.60
C MET A 95 8.90 1.69 3.70
N LEU A 96 7.87 0.87 3.44
CA LEU A 96 6.89 0.48 4.47
C LEU A 96 7.59 -0.31 5.58
N ARG A 97 8.47 -1.23 5.22
CA ARG A 97 9.23 -2.01 6.20
C ARG A 97 10.08 -1.11 7.09
N ASP A 98 10.83 -0.17 6.49
CA ASP A 98 11.65 0.79 7.20
C ASP A 98 10.82 1.69 8.12
N ALA A 99 9.66 2.17 7.65
CA ALA A 99 8.77 3.01 8.44
C ALA A 99 8.19 2.28 9.66
N LEU A 100 7.71 1.05 9.49
CA LEU A 100 7.23 0.22 10.60
C LEU A 100 8.36 -0.06 11.61
N ASN A 101 9.56 -0.40 11.13
CA ASN A 101 10.72 -0.62 12.01
C ASN A 101 11.07 0.65 12.80
N GLY A 102 11.08 1.81 12.13
CA GLY A 102 11.35 3.11 12.74
C GLY A 102 10.36 3.51 13.83
N LEU A 103 9.14 2.97 13.80
CA LEU A 103 8.09 3.18 14.81
C LEU A 103 7.98 2.02 15.82
N GLY A 104 8.93 1.10 15.85
CA GLY A 104 8.92 -0.01 16.82
C GLY A 104 7.85 -1.06 16.54
N LEU A 105 7.50 -1.24 15.26
CA LEU A 105 6.53 -2.22 14.75
C LEU A 105 7.23 -3.31 13.91
N SER A 106 8.42 -3.75 14.33
CA SER A 106 9.19 -4.79 13.62
C SER A 106 8.48 -6.14 13.54
N ASP A 107 7.57 -6.40 14.48
CA ASP A 107 6.78 -7.64 14.54
C ASP A 107 5.48 -7.55 13.72
N THR A 108 5.09 -6.35 13.26
CA THR A 108 3.96 -6.17 12.35
C THR A 108 4.38 -6.58 10.96
N LYS A 109 3.60 -7.48 10.35
CA LYS A 109 3.89 -8.08 9.05
C LYS A 109 3.42 -7.21 7.91
N ILE A 110 3.99 -7.43 6.73
CA ILE A 110 3.51 -6.80 5.49
C ILE A 110 2.84 -7.87 4.64
N ALA A 111 1.56 -7.67 4.37
CA ALA A 111 0.86 -8.39 3.31
C ALA A 111 0.88 -7.54 2.03
N SER A 112 1.08 -8.20 0.89
CA SER A 112 1.14 -7.57 -0.43
C SER A 112 1.01 -8.64 -1.52
N SER A 113 0.52 -8.32 -2.72
CA SER A 113 0.05 -7.00 -3.19
C SER A 113 -1.45 -6.83 -3.19
N ASP A 114 -2.20 -7.81 -2.68
CA ASP A 114 -3.67 -7.79 -2.67
C ASP A 114 -4.29 -7.62 -4.06
N GLU A 115 -3.78 -8.39 -5.02
CA GLU A 115 -4.29 -8.38 -6.40
C GLU A 115 -5.63 -9.14 -6.49
N SER A 116 -6.58 -8.59 -7.25
CA SER A 116 -7.95 -9.14 -7.36
C SER A 116 -8.04 -10.49 -8.04
N LEU A 117 -7.07 -10.81 -8.90
CA LEU A 117 -7.08 -12.02 -9.73
C LEU A 117 -5.82 -12.83 -9.49
N TYR A 118 -5.97 -14.16 -9.45
CA TYR A 118 -4.83 -15.08 -9.29
C TYR A 118 -3.71 -14.85 -10.32
N THR A 119 -4.06 -14.54 -11.57
CA THR A 119 -3.06 -14.25 -12.61
C THR A 119 -2.32 -12.95 -12.35
N MET A 120 -3.02 -11.91 -11.87
CA MET A 120 -2.40 -10.65 -11.47
C MET A 120 -1.46 -10.90 -10.28
N ALA A 121 -1.92 -11.60 -9.24
CA ALA A 121 -1.08 -11.95 -8.08
C ALA A 121 0.20 -12.70 -8.48
N ARG A 122 0.09 -13.68 -9.38
CA ARG A 122 1.25 -14.41 -9.92
C ARG A 122 2.20 -13.50 -10.68
N ASP A 123 1.68 -12.67 -11.57
CA ASP A 123 2.48 -11.83 -12.45
C ASP A 123 3.17 -10.71 -11.66
N THR A 124 2.46 -10.09 -10.70
CA THR A 124 3.03 -9.15 -9.73
C THR A 124 4.17 -9.80 -8.94
N LEU A 125 3.96 -10.98 -8.33
CA LEU A 125 5.00 -11.67 -7.56
C LEU A 125 6.25 -11.97 -8.40
N GLN A 126 6.08 -12.29 -9.69
CA GLN A 126 7.19 -12.52 -10.61
C GLN A 126 7.93 -11.23 -10.98
N ALA A 127 7.22 -10.11 -11.07
CA ALA A 127 7.76 -8.82 -11.46
C ALA A 127 8.44 -8.04 -10.32
N LEU A 128 8.02 -8.25 -9.06
CA LEU A 128 8.61 -7.59 -7.91
C LEU A 128 10.13 -7.86 -7.81
N THR A 129 10.87 -6.90 -7.27
CA THR A 129 12.28 -7.09 -6.95
C THR A 129 12.46 -8.09 -5.81
N ASP A 130 13.64 -8.71 -5.70
CA ASP A 130 13.94 -9.61 -4.59
C ASP A 130 13.96 -8.89 -3.24
N GLU A 131 14.34 -7.60 -3.22
CA GLU A 131 14.27 -6.74 -2.04
C GLU A 131 12.82 -6.53 -1.58
N ALA A 132 11.90 -6.25 -2.51
CA ALA A 132 10.49 -6.11 -2.20
C ALA A 132 9.87 -7.43 -1.71
N LYS A 133 10.22 -8.57 -2.34
CA LYS A 133 9.77 -9.89 -1.88
C LYS A 133 10.28 -10.25 -0.49
N ALA A 134 11.49 -9.81 -0.14
CA ALA A 134 12.11 -10.15 1.14
C ALA A 134 11.41 -9.52 2.36
N VAL A 135 10.55 -8.52 2.15
CA VAL A 135 9.81 -7.84 3.23
C VAL A 135 8.33 -8.27 3.31
N ILE A 136 7.85 -9.13 2.42
CA ILE A 136 6.48 -9.68 2.43
C ILE A 136 6.46 -10.96 3.27
N ASP A 137 5.43 -11.13 4.10
CA ASP A 137 5.25 -12.25 5.04
C ASP A 137 4.25 -13.34 4.61
#